data_AF-A0A0D2R2F1-F1
#
_entry.id   AF-A0A0D2R2F1-F1
#
_cell.length_a   1.000
_cell.length_b   1.000
_cell.length_c   1.000
_cell.angle_alpha   90.00
_cell.angle_beta   90.00
_cell.angle_gamma   90.00
#
_symmetry.space_group_name_H-M   'P 1'
#
loop_
_entity.id
_entity.type
_entity.pdbx_description
1 polymer ?
#
loop_
_entity_poly.entity_id
_entity_poly.type
_entity_poly.pdbx_seq_one_letter_code
_entity_poly.pdbx_strand_id
1 'polypeptide(L)' 'MGKGEVWVNGKSIGRYWVSIHTPQQRPSQTWYNIPRSFLKPEENQLVLVEEEYGDPLGITLDSVSITKDAKY' A
#
# COMPACT_ATOMS: atom_id res chain seq x y z
N MET A 1 5.60 -7.87 -5.09
CA MET A 1 6.50 -6.95 -4.38
C MET A 1 7.23 -7.67 -3.26
N GLY A 2 8.48 -7.29 -2.97
CA GLY A 2 9.31 -7.86 -1.90
C GLY A 2 9.42 -6.92 -0.72
N LYS A 3 10.36 -5.98 -0.76
CA LYS A 3 10.63 -5.00 0.30
C LYS A 3 11.04 -3.66 -0.30
N GLY A 4 10.68 -2.56 0.37
CA GLY A 4 11.19 -1.25 0.01
C GLY A 4 10.40 -0.11 0.63
N GLU A 5 10.29 1.01 -0.08
CA GLU A 5 9.59 2.21 0.38
C GLU A 5 8.71 2.79 -0.74
N VAL A 6 7.60 3.41 -0.35
CA VAL A 6 6.60 3.97 -1.26
C VAL A 6 6.37 5.44 -0.97
N TRP A 7 6.21 6.22 -2.05
CA TRP A 7 5.83 7.62 -2.00
C TRP A 7 4.61 7.88 -2.89
N VAL A 8 3.72 8.75 -2.41
CA VAL A 8 2.59 9.27 -3.16
C VAL A 8 2.73 10.78 -3.25
N ASN A 9 2.82 11.33 -4.46
CA ASN A 9 2.99 12.76 -4.71
C ASN A 9 4.14 13.39 -3.90
N GLY A 10 5.29 12.70 -3.83
CA GLY A 10 6.47 13.15 -3.09
C GLY A 10 6.42 12.95 -1.57
N LYS A 11 5.33 12.39 -1.02
CA LYS A 11 5.16 12.11 0.42
C LYS A 11 5.32 10.62 0.69
N SER A 12 6.23 10.27 1.60
CA SER A 12 6.43 8.86 2.00
C SER A 12 5.18 8.33 2.71
N ILE A 13 4.75 7.13 2.33
CA ILE A 13 3.74 6.34 3.07
C ILE A 13 4.39 5.23 3.91
N GLY A 14 5.72 5.22 3.97
CA GLY A 14 6.52 4.29 4.76
C GLY A 14 7.01 3.05 3.98
N ARG A 15 7.67 2.17 4.73
CA ARG A 15 8.23 0.93 4.20
C ARG A 15 7.15 -0.11 3.95
N TYR A 16 7.32 -0.84 2.85
CA TYR A 16 6.64 -2.10 2.65
C TYR A 16 7.60 -3.27 2.84
N TRP A 17 7.08 -4.37 3.36
CA TRP A 17 7.80 -5.63 3.47
C TRP A 17 6.81 -6.78 3.33
N VAL A 18 6.59 -7.20 2.08
CA VAL A 18 5.66 -8.26 1.72
C VAL A 18 6.32 -9.64 1.83
N SER A 19 7.64 -9.72 1.58
CA SER A 19 8.41 -10.97 1.69
C SER A 19 8.56 -11.50 3.11
N ILE A 20 8.27 -10.70 4.14
CA ILE A 20 8.25 -11.19 5.52
C ILE A 20 6.93 -11.91 5.80
N HIS A 21 7.03 -13.23 6.00
CA HIS A 21 5.88 -14.10 6.19
C HIS A 21 5.61 -14.37 7.66
N THR A 22 4.33 -14.50 8.00
CA THR A 22 3.88 -15.10 9.27
C THR A 22 4.24 -16.59 9.31
N PRO A 23 4.16 -17.26 10.49
CA PRO A 23 4.37 -18.72 10.56
C PRO A 23 3.47 -19.53 9.62
N GLN A 24 2.32 -18.98 9.22
CA GLN A 24 1.38 -19.59 8.27
C GLN A 24 1.74 -19.33 6.78
N GLN A 25 2.95 -18.85 6.50
CA GLN A 25 3.45 -18.59 5.14
C GLN A 25 2.61 -17.57 4.35
N ARG A 26 2.11 -16.54 5.04
CA ARG A 26 1.40 -15.40 4.42
C ARG A 26 2.17 -14.13 4.67
N PRO A 27 2.19 -13.16 3.74
CA PRO A 27 2.74 -11.83 4.01
C PRO A 27 2.15 -11.23 5.28
N SER A 28 3.01 -10.72 6.16
CA SER A 28 2.57 -10.06 7.39
C SER A 28 1.72 -8.81 7.12
N GLN A 29 1.97 -8.14 5.99
CA GLN A 29 1.23 -6.96 5.55
C GLN A 29 1.21 -6.87 4.01
N THR A 30 0.01 -6.86 3.43
CA THR A 30 -0.23 -6.67 1.99
C THR A 30 -0.88 -5.33 1.66
N TRP A 31 -1.53 -4.70 2.64
CA TRP A 31 -2.23 -3.43 2.49
C TRP A 31 -1.43 -2.30 3.12
N TYR A 32 -1.21 -1.23 2.37
CA TYR A 32 -0.47 -0.05 2.80
C TYR A 32 -1.36 1.18 2.66
N ASN A 33 -1.57 1.88 3.77
CA ASN A 33 -2.53 2.98 3.82
C ASN A 33 -1.99 4.23 3.10
N ILE A 34 -2.76 4.74 2.14
CA ILE A 34 -2.51 6.04 1.51
C ILE A 34 -3.47 7.06 2.14
N PRO A 35 -2.98 8.05 2.90
CA PRO A 35 -3.84 9.12 3.42
C PRO A 35 -4.53 9.87 2.28
N ARG A 36 -5.85 10.06 2.35
CA ARG A 36 -6.61 10.81 1.33
C ARG A 36 -6.06 12.21 1.07
N SER A 37 -5.49 12.85 2.10
CA SER A 37 -4.85 14.17 2.00
C SER A 37 -3.57 14.18 1.15
N PHE A 38 -3.03 13.03 0.76
CA PHE A 38 -1.89 12.93 -0.13
C PHE A 38 -2.32 12.86 -1.59
N LEU A 39 -3.60 12.61 -1.88
CA LEU A 39 -4.13 12.46 -3.23
C LEU A 39 -4.62 13.79 -3.80
N LYS A 40 -4.42 13.94 -5.10
CA LYS A 40 -5.03 14.97 -5.96
C LYS A 40 -6.23 14.35 -6.70
N PRO A 41 -7.17 15.17 -7.22
CA PRO A 41 -8.28 14.67 -8.03
C PRO A 41 -7.81 13.82 -9.23
N GLU A 42 -6.72 14.25 -9.87
CA GLU A 42 -6.13 13.61 -11.04
C GLU A 42 -4.59 13.66 -10.97
N GLU A 43 -3.93 12.93 -11.88
CA GLU A 43 -2.47 12.94 -12.06
C GLU A 43 -1.66 12.69 -10.77
N ASN A 44 -2.06 11.66 -10.02
CA ASN A 44 -1.30 11.20 -8.86
C ASN A 44 -0.04 10.45 -9.32
N GLN A 45 1.09 10.75 -8.67
CA GLN A 45 2.34 10.04 -8.87
C GLN A 45 2.55 9.03 -7.76
N LEU A 46 2.78 7.77 -8.13
CA LEU A 46 3.21 6.71 -7.23
C LEU A 46 4.65 6.36 -7.58
N VAL A 47 5.53 6.40 -6.59
CA VAL A 47 6.94 5.99 -6.72
C VAL A 47 7.20 4.88 -5.73
N LEU A 48 7.83 3.79 -6.20
CA LEU A 48 8.28 2.70 -5.36
C LEU A 48 9.76 2.45 -5.61
N VAL A 49 10.49 2.21 -4.55
CA VAL A 49 11.83 1.62 -4.61
C VAL A 49 11.70 0.18 -4.14
N GLU A 50 12.12 -0.78 -4.97
CA GLU A 50 12.15 -2.21 -4.64
C GLU A 50 13.59 -2.63 -4.33
N GLU A 51 13.81 -3.12 -3.11
CA GLU A 51 15.10 -3.58 -2.61
C GLU A 51 15.35 -5.06 -2.88
N GLU A 52 14.30 -5.84 -3.19
CA GLU A 52 14.37 -7.27 -3.47
C GLU A 52 13.88 -7.57 -4.90
N TYR A 53 13.20 -8.70 -5.11
CA TYR A 53 12.68 -9.13 -6.40
C TYR A 53 11.14 -9.07 -6.38
N GLY A 54 10.58 -7.94 -6.79
CA GLY A 54 9.14 -7.72 -6.87
C GLY A 54 8.67 -7.36 -8.27
N ASP A 55 7.56 -7.94 -8.72
CA ASP A 55 6.88 -7.51 -9.94
C ASP A 55 5.89 -6.36 -9.62
N PRO A 56 6.10 -5.14 -10.16
CA PRO A 56 5.21 -4.00 -9.93
C PRO A 56 3.84 -4.14 -10.61
N LEU A 57 3.69 -5.00 -11.63
CA LEU A 57 2.42 -5.17 -12.35
C LEU A 57 1.32 -5.81 -11.48
N GLY A 58 1.69 -6.43 -10.35
CA GLY A 58 0.75 -7.01 -9.39
C GLY A 58 0.18 -6.01 -8.37
N ILE A 59 0.56 -4.73 -8.40
CA ILE A 59 0.09 -3.73 -7.45
C ILE A 59 -1.31 -3.24 -7.85
N THR A 60 -2.22 -3.17 -6.88
CA THR A 60 -3.58 -2.64 -7.07
C THR A 60 -3.90 -1.55 -6.05
N LEU A 61 -4.81 -0.65 -6.42
CA LEU A 61 -5.39 0.34 -5.52
C LEU A 61 -6.82 -0.09 -5.17
N ASP A 62 -7.18 0.04 -3.90
CA ASP A 62 -8.53 -0.22 -3.42
C ASP A 62 -9.00 0.90 -2.49
N SER A 63 -10.32 1.02 -2.32
CA SER A 63 -10.94 2.01 -1.43
C SER A 63 -11.70 1.30 -0.31
N VAL A 64 -11.37 1.64 0.93
CA VAL A 64 -12.12 1.13 2.09
C VAL A 64 -13.28 2.08 2.41
N SER A 65 -14.51 1.58 2.35
CA SER A 65 -15.72 2.26 2.81
C SER A 65 -16.17 1.68 4.16
N ILE A 66 -16.30 2.54 5.17
CA ILE A 66 -16.88 2.16 6.46
C ILE A 66 -18.38 2.44 6.39
N THR A 67 -19.18 1.39 6.23
CA THR A 67 -20.62 1.49 6.44
C THR A 67 -20.87 1.44 7.94
N LYS A 68 -21.48 2.48 8.52
CA LYS A 68 -21.99 2.38 9.89
C LYS A 68 -23.28 1.57 9.82
N ASP A 69 -23.28 0.37 10.36
CA ASP A 69 -24.52 -0.35 10.59
C ASP A 69 -25.40 0.50 11.51
N ALA A 70 -26.62 0.80 11.06
CA ALA A 70 -27.64 1.47 11.85
C ALA A 70 -28.09 0.52 12.97
N LYS A 71 -27.29 0.43 14.03
CA LYS A 71 -27.64 -0.21 15.30
C LYS A 71 -27.50 0.78 16.45
N TYR A 72 -28.14 1.94 16.29
CA TYR A 72 -28.78 2.72 17.33
C TYR A 72 -30.01 3.39 16.72
#